data_AF-A0A4Q5SGE2-F1
#
_entry.id   AF-A0A4Q5SGE2-F1
#
_cell.length_a   1.000
_cell.length_b   1.000
_cell.length_c   1.000
_cell.angle_alpha   90.00
_cell.angle_beta   90.00
_cell.angle_gamma   90.00
#
_symmetry.space_group_name_H-M   'P 1'
#
loop_
_entity.id
_entity.type
_entity.pdbx_description
1 polymer ?
#
loop_
_entity_poly.entity_id
_entity_poly.type
_entity_poly.pdbx_seq_one_letter_code
_entity_poly.pdbx_strand_id
1 'polypeptide(L)'
;MQFEMLKEKSSIIKVIGVGGGGGNAVNHMYRQGITGVDFIICNTDAQALELSPIPNKVQLGASLTEGMGAGSIPEVGKNSAIENIDDIKQMLGPNTKMLFITAGMGGGTGTGASPIIAKAAKELDILTVGIITTPFSFEGKRRKMQAEEGMEELKKYVDSYLVISNDRLRQIFGNLTLGSAFAQADNILTTAAKGIAEIITLPGYINVDFKDVRTVMKESGVAIMGSSKAEGENRALKAVEGALASPLLKDNEIEGARYILLNISSGDKEVTMDEVSVITDYIQEEAGLA
;
A
#
# COMPACT_ATOMS: atom_id res chain seq x y z
N MET A 1 9.37 13.74 -41.93
CA MET A 1 9.51 12.50 -41.13
C MET A 1 9.28 12.89 -39.68
N GLN A 2 8.15 12.45 -39.14
CA GLN A 2 7.71 12.69 -37.78
C GLN A 2 7.97 11.40 -37.01
N PHE A 3 9.07 11.35 -36.27
CA PHE A 3 9.52 10.28 -35.36
C PHE A 3 10.49 11.00 -34.40
N GLU A 4 10.31 11.03 -33.08
CA GLU A 4 10.14 9.88 -32.20
C GLU A 4 8.92 9.97 -31.25
N MET A 5 8.42 8.76 -30.97
CA MET A 5 7.25 8.41 -30.17
C MET A 5 7.30 8.96 -28.73
N LEU A 6 6.10 9.26 -28.23
CA LEU A 6 5.76 9.33 -26.82
C LEU A 6 6.37 8.13 -26.07
N LYS A 7 7.51 8.31 -25.41
CA LYS A 7 7.80 7.51 -24.22
C LYS A 7 6.70 7.85 -23.24
N GLU A 8 5.79 6.91 -22.98
CA GLU A 8 4.93 6.95 -21.80
C GLU A 8 5.82 7.36 -20.62
N LYS A 9 5.57 8.55 -20.06
CA LYS A 9 6.37 9.06 -18.95
C LYS A 9 6.12 8.14 -17.76
N SER A 10 7.03 7.19 -17.53
CA SER A 10 7.05 6.34 -16.34
C SER A 10 6.84 7.20 -15.10
N SER A 11 5.86 6.85 -14.28
CA SER A 11 5.52 7.64 -13.10
C SER A 11 6.67 7.70 -12.10
N ILE A 12 6.75 8.79 -11.35
CA ILE A 12 7.65 8.92 -10.19
C ILE A 12 7.22 8.02 -9.02
N ILE A 13 5.98 7.52 -9.05
CA ILE A 13 5.41 6.62 -8.05
C ILE A 13 5.29 5.23 -8.66
N LYS A 14 5.80 4.23 -7.95
CA LYS A 14 5.65 2.82 -8.32
C LYS A 14 4.97 2.04 -7.19
N VAL A 15 4.18 1.05 -7.57
CA VAL A 15 3.55 0.10 -6.64
C VAL A 15 4.04 -1.29 -6.98
N ILE A 16 4.73 -1.93 -6.03
CA ILE A 16 5.29 -3.27 -6.18
C ILE A 16 4.50 -4.27 -5.30
N GLY A 17 3.91 -5.28 -5.95
CA GLY A 17 3.20 -6.37 -5.31
C GLY A 17 4.11 -7.58 -5.13
N VAL A 18 4.34 -7.99 -3.89
CA VAL A 18 5.31 -9.05 -3.56
C VAL A 18 4.59 -10.31 -3.08
N GLY A 19 4.85 -11.43 -3.77
CA GLY A 19 4.20 -12.72 -3.51
C GLY A 19 2.72 -12.74 -3.92
N GLY A 20 2.01 -13.80 -3.55
CA GLY A 20 0.60 -13.99 -3.95
C GLY A 20 -0.35 -12.90 -3.44
N GLY A 21 -0.29 -12.57 -2.14
CA GLY A 21 -1.16 -11.54 -1.55
C GLY A 21 -0.90 -10.14 -2.12
N GLY A 22 0.38 -9.74 -2.23
CA GLY A 22 0.74 -8.47 -2.84
C GLY A 22 0.39 -8.41 -4.33
N GLY A 23 0.62 -9.50 -5.06
CA GLY A 23 0.23 -9.62 -6.47
C GLY A 23 -1.28 -9.49 -6.67
N ASN A 24 -2.10 -10.11 -5.83
CA ASN A 24 -3.56 -9.97 -5.88
C ASN A 24 -4.00 -8.53 -5.65
N ALA A 25 -3.44 -7.87 -4.63
CA ALA A 25 -3.73 -6.48 -4.33
C ALA A 25 -3.36 -5.54 -5.49
N VAL A 26 -2.18 -5.72 -6.10
CA VAL A 26 -1.76 -4.94 -7.27
C VAL A 26 -2.63 -5.22 -8.49
N ASN A 27 -2.97 -6.48 -8.75
CA ASN A 27 -3.90 -6.83 -9.82
C ASN A 27 -5.25 -6.14 -9.63
N HIS A 28 -5.74 -6.08 -8.39
CA HIS A 28 -6.96 -5.38 -8.04
C HIS A 28 -6.84 -3.87 -8.26
N MET A 29 -5.76 -3.24 -7.77
CA MET A 29 -5.46 -1.81 -7.98
C MET A 29 -5.44 -1.43 -9.47
N TYR A 30 -4.79 -2.26 -10.30
CA TYR A 30 -4.71 -2.04 -11.74
C TYR A 30 -6.08 -2.09 -12.41
N ARG A 31 -6.93 -3.05 -12.02
CA ARG A 31 -8.31 -3.17 -12.54
C ARG A 31 -9.21 -2.03 -12.08
N GLN A 32 -8.97 -1.47 -10.90
CA GLN A 32 -9.66 -0.28 -10.39
C GLN A 32 -9.23 1.01 -11.10
N GLY A 33 -8.18 0.96 -11.92
CA GLY A 33 -7.76 2.09 -12.76
C GLY A 33 -7.09 3.22 -11.98
N ILE A 34 -6.31 2.92 -10.94
CA ILE A 34 -5.49 3.96 -10.28
C ILE A 34 -4.53 4.55 -11.32
N THR A 35 -4.62 5.86 -11.52
CA THR A 35 -3.77 6.61 -12.45
C THR A 35 -2.55 7.19 -11.75
N GLY A 36 -1.51 7.51 -12.52
CA GLY A 36 -0.32 8.19 -11.97
C GLY A 36 0.64 7.27 -11.21
N VAL A 37 0.49 5.95 -11.31
CA VAL A 37 1.41 4.97 -10.73
C VAL A 37 1.80 3.91 -11.75
N ASP A 38 3.04 3.43 -11.68
CA ASP A 38 3.44 2.23 -12.43
C ASP A 38 3.36 1.01 -11.52
N PHE A 39 2.74 -0.06 -12.01
CA PHE A 39 2.62 -1.31 -11.26
C PHE A 39 3.74 -2.29 -11.61
N ILE A 40 4.26 -2.97 -10.60
CA ILE A 40 5.23 -4.06 -10.70
C ILE A 40 4.72 -5.23 -9.87
N ILE A 41 4.90 -6.45 -10.35
CA ILE A 41 4.67 -7.66 -9.54
C ILE A 41 5.97 -8.45 -9.43
N CYS A 42 6.22 -8.98 -8.23
CA CYS A 42 7.36 -9.84 -7.94
C CYS A 42 6.88 -11.12 -7.26
N ASN A 43 7.17 -12.28 -7.85
CA ASN A 43 6.78 -13.55 -7.25
C ASN A 43 7.78 -14.65 -7.60
N THR A 44 7.89 -15.65 -6.73
CA THR A 44 8.65 -16.88 -7.00
C THR A 44 7.82 -17.92 -7.74
N ASP A 45 6.50 -17.78 -7.71
CA ASP A 45 5.55 -18.62 -8.45
C ASP A 45 5.35 -18.06 -9.87
N ALA A 46 5.82 -18.79 -10.87
CA ALA A 46 5.74 -18.40 -12.28
C ALA A 46 4.29 -18.41 -12.81
N GLN A 47 3.47 -19.35 -12.36
CA GLN A 47 2.07 -19.46 -12.78
C GLN A 47 1.28 -18.24 -12.31
N ALA A 48 1.52 -17.79 -11.07
CA ALA A 48 0.90 -16.59 -10.52
C ALA A 48 1.30 -15.33 -11.31
N LEU A 49 2.55 -15.25 -11.80
CA LEU A 49 3.01 -14.13 -12.63
C LEU A 49 2.33 -14.14 -14.01
N GLU A 50 2.23 -15.30 -14.67
CA GLU A 50 1.60 -15.41 -15.99
C GLU A 50 0.15 -14.93 -15.98
N LEU A 51 -0.63 -15.31 -14.95
CA LEU A 51 -2.03 -14.94 -14.80
C LEU A 51 -2.27 -13.46 -14.50
N SER A 52 -1.25 -12.71 -14.07
CA SER A 52 -1.40 -11.30 -13.74
C SER A 52 -1.54 -10.43 -15.00
N PRO A 53 -2.45 -9.44 -15.00
CA PRO A 53 -2.59 -8.46 -16.07
C PRO A 53 -1.49 -7.39 -16.09
N ILE A 54 -0.59 -7.36 -15.09
CA ILE A 54 0.43 -6.32 -14.97
C ILE A 54 1.56 -6.55 -15.98
N PRO A 55 1.97 -5.56 -16.78
CA PRO A 55 3.03 -5.74 -17.77
C PRO A 55 4.41 -5.91 -17.14
N ASN A 56 4.71 -5.19 -16.06
CA ASN A 56 6.02 -5.25 -15.41
C ASN A 56 6.05 -6.39 -14.38
N LYS A 57 6.69 -7.51 -14.74
CA LYS A 57 6.77 -8.72 -13.93
C LYS A 57 8.23 -9.07 -13.65
N VAL A 58 8.53 -9.46 -12.42
CA VAL A 58 9.84 -9.99 -12.02
C VAL A 58 9.64 -11.35 -11.37
N GLN A 59 10.22 -12.38 -12.00
CA GLN A 59 10.30 -13.70 -11.39
C GLN A 59 11.47 -13.73 -10.42
N LEU A 60 11.19 -14.05 -9.16
CA LEU A 60 12.18 -14.14 -8.11
C LEU A 60 12.68 -15.59 -8.00
N GLY A 61 13.99 -15.76 -7.85
CA GLY A 61 14.59 -17.03 -7.48
C GLY A 61 14.32 -18.15 -8.48
N ALA A 62 14.45 -17.88 -9.78
CA ALA A 62 14.19 -18.87 -10.82
C ALA A 62 15.09 -20.10 -10.64
N SER A 63 16.35 -19.92 -10.22
CA SER A 63 17.26 -21.02 -9.94
C SER A 63 16.98 -21.76 -8.63
N LEU A 64 16.42 -21.06 -7.62
CA LEU A 64 16.16 -21.61 -6.29
C LEU A 64 14.82 -22.34 -6.18
N THR A 65 13.82 -21.91 -6.95
CA THR A 65 12.43 -22.37 -6.81
C THR A 65 11.91 -23.10 -8.03
N GLU A 66 12.63 -23.04 -9.16
CA GLU A 66 12.20 -23.56 -10.46
C GLU A 66 10.81 -23.00 -10.88
N GLY A 67 10.43 -21.83 -10.35
CA GLY A 67 9.12 -21.22 -10.59
C GLY A 67 7.95 -21.82 -9.78
N MET A 68 8.21 -22.71 -8.82
CA MET A 68 7.18 -23.39 -8.01
C MET A 68 6.80 -22.63 -6.73
N GLY A 69 7.40 -21.46 -6.49
CA GLY A 69 7.14 -20.67 -5.29
C GLY A 69 8.03 -21.00 -4.09
N ALA A 70 7.89 -20.22 -3.02
CA ALA A 70 8.76 -20.30 -1.84
C ALA A 70 8.33 -21.32 -0.76
N GLY A 71 7.29 -22.14 -1.01
CA GLY A 71 6.86 -23.20 -0.09
C GLY A 71 6.44 -22.73 1.32
N SER A 72 5.99 -21.48 1.49
CA SER A 72 5.75 -20.86 2.81
C SER A 72 6.99 -20.77 3.72
N ILE A 73 8.18 -20.68 3.12
CA ILE A 73 9.46 -20.52 3.81
C ILE A 73 10.00 -19.11 3.51
N PRO A 74 10.01 -18.18 4.49
CA PRO A 74 10.50 -16.81 4.30
C PRO A 74 11.93 -16.73 3.80
N GLU A 75 12.84 -17.57 4.31
CA GLU A 75 14.24 -17.57 3.86
C GLU A 75 14.40 -17.89 2.35
N VAL A 76 13.53 -18.74 1.79
CA VAL A 76 13.52 -19.00 0.34
C VAL A 76 13.10 -17.73 -0.40
N GLY A 77 12.04 -17.06 0.06
CA GLY A 77 11.59 -15.78 -0.52
C GLY A 77 12.65 -14.68 -0.46
N LYS A 78 13.38 -14.59 0.65
CA LYS A 78 14.49 -13.67 0.86
C LYS A 78 15.64 -13.94 -0.11
N ASN A 79 16.13 -15.17 -0.18
CA ASN A 79 17.23 -15.53 -1.09
C ASN A 79 16.83 -15.35 -2.56
N SER A 80 15.57 -15.64 -2.90
CA SER A 80 15.01 -15.39 -4.23
C SER A 80 15.00 -13.91 -4.61
N ALA A 81 14.76 -13.02 -3.64
CA ALA A 81 14.82 -11.57 -3.87
C ALA A 81 16.26 -11.06 -4.00
N ILE A 82 17.21 -11.67 -3.28
CA ILE A 82 18.64 -11.34 -3.38
C ILE A 82 19.16 -11.73 -4.77
N GLU A 83 18.77 -12.89 -5.30
CA GLU A 83 19.15 -13.36 -6.64
C GLU A 83 18.75 -12.36 -7.74
N ASN A 84 17.53 -11.81 -7.66
CA ASN A 84 16.99 -10.91 -8.68
C ASN A 84 16.99 -9.44 -8.25
N ILE A 85 17.86 -9.04 -7.32
CA ILE A 85 17.83 -7.67 -6.78
C ILE A 85 18.17 -6.61 -7.82
N ASP A 86 19.07 -6.94 -8.76
CA ASP A 86 19.48 -6.03 -9.83
C ASP A 86 18.34 -5.79 -10.83
N ASP A 87 17.55 -6.83 -11.14
CA ASP A 87 16.35 -6.71 -11.98
C ASP A 87 15.32 -5.76 -11.34
N ILE A 88 15.15 -5.88 -10.02
CA ILE A 88 14.25 -5.01 -9.24
C ILE A 88 14.76 -3.57 -9.27
N LYS A 89 16.05 -3.35 -9.01
CA LYS A 89 16.68 -2.01 -9.07
C LYS A 89 16.54 -1.39 -10.47
N GLN A 90 16.71 -2.17 -11.53
CA GLN A 90 16.51 -1.73 -12.90
C GLN A 90 15.04 -1.34 -13.17
N MET A 91 14.09 -2.13 -12.67
CA MET A 91 12.64 -1.87 -12.83
C MET A 91 12.19 -0.61 -12.08
N LEU A 92 12.77 -0.34 -10.91
CA LEU A 92 12.55 0.91 -10.19
C LEU A 92 13.08 2.09 -11.02
N GLY A 93 14.27 1.97 -11.61
CA GLY A 93 14.82 3.00 -12.49
C GLY A 93 15.10 4.34 -11.78
N PRO A 94 15.74 5.29 -12.48
CA PRO A 94 16.25 6.53 -11.85
C PRO A 94 15.17 7.57 -11.54
N ASN A 95 13.98 7.45 -12.15
CA ASN A 95 12.90 8.44 -11.98
C ASN A 95 12.03 8.18 -10.74
N THR A 96 12.11 6.98 -10.14
CA THR A 96 11.26 6.64 -8.99
C THR A 96 11.65 7.49 -7.78
N LYS A 97 10.65 8.16 -7.21
CA LYS A 97 10.77 8.96 -5.99
C LYS A 97 10.01 8.32 -4.83
N MET A 98 9.00 7.53 -5.13
CA MET A 98 8.18 6.84 -4.14
C MET A 98 7.89 5.41 -4.56
N LEU A 99 7.99 4.48 -3.61
CA LEU A 99 7.67 3.07 -3.79
C LEU A 99 6.68 2.61 -2.73
N PHE A 100 5.53 2.12 -3.17
CA PHE A 100 4.61 1.36 -2.32
C PHE A 100 4.90 -0.12 -2.43
N ILE A 101 5.28 -0.75 -1.33
CA ILE A 101 5.47 -2.20 -1.26
C ILE A 101 4.23 -2.81 -0.65
N THR A 102 3.49 -3.60 -1.43
CA THR A 102 2.34 -4.34 -0.92
C THR A 102 2.62 -5.84 -0.86
N ALA A 103 2.32 -6.44 0.29
CA ALA A 103 2.57 -7.85 0.55
C ALA A 103 1.62 -8.40 1.61
N GLY A 104 1.25 -9.67 1.44
CA GLY A 104 0.63 -10.46 2.51
C GLY A 104 1.70 -11.11 3.37
N MET A 105 1.73 -10.76 4.66
CA MET A 105 2.68 -11.31 5.62
C MET A 105 2.25 -12.70 6.11
N GLY A 106 3.22 -13.53 6.45
CA GLY A 106 3.01 -14.91 6.92
C GLY A 106 3.16 -15.98 5.84
N GLY A 107 3.33 -15.58 4.57
CA GLY A 107 3.75 -16.48 3.49
C GLY A 107 5.26 -16.68 3.42
N GLY A 108 5.75 -17.26 2.32
CA GLY A 108 7.19 -17.34 2.03
C GLY A 108 7.70 -16.12 1.28
N THR A 109 7.19 -15.91 0.07
CA THR A 109 7.66 -14.84 -0.84
C THR A 109 7.42 -13.45 -0.28
N GLY A 110 6.18 -13.09 0.05
CA GLY A 110 5.85 -11.77 0.59
C GLY A 110 6.66 -11.42 1.84
N THR A 111 6.66 -12.32 2.83
CA THR A 111 7.38 -12.15 4.10
C THR A 111 8.89 -11.99 3.93
N GLY A 112 9.53 -12.80 3.09
CA GLY A 112 10.98 -12.82 2.94
C GLY A 112 11.53 -11.82 1.92
N ALA A 113 10.82 -11.59 0.81
CA ALA A 113 11.30 -10.75 -0.28
C ALA A 113 11.03 -9.25 -0.02
N SER A 114 9.92 -8.90 0.62
CA SER A 114 9.53 -7.49 0.82
C SER A 114 10.59 -6.67 1.56
N PRO A 115 11.22 -7.17 2.66
CA PRO A 115 12.29 -6.43 3.33
C PRO A 115 13.52 -6.20 2.45
N ILE A 116 13.88 -7.15 1.59
CA ILE A 116 15.01 -7.02 0.67
C ILE A 116 14.73 -5.95 -0.40
N ILE A 117 13.51 -5.94 -0.93
CA ILE A 117 13.06 -4.91 -1.89
C ILE A 117 13.04 -3.53 -1.22
N ALA A 118 12.52 -3.44 0.00
CA ALA A 118 12.51 -2.19 0.77
C ALA A 118 13.92 -1.66 1.02
N LYS A 119 14.86 -2.55 1.38
CA LYS A 119 16.27 -2.19 1.57
C LYS A 119 16.87 -1.62 0.30
N ALA A 120 16.67 -2.26 -0.84
CA ALA A 120 17.18 -1.76 -2.13
C ALA A 120 16.55 -0.41 -2.51
N ALA A 121 15.27 -0.19 -2.26
CA ALA A 121 14.62 1.09 -2.51
C ALA A 121 15.17 2.20 -1.62
N LYS A 122 15.39 1.91 -0.32
CA LYS A 122 15.99 2.85 0.63
C LYS A 122 17.44 3.20 0.28
N GLU A 123 18.24 2.23 -0.19
CA GLU A 123 19.59 2.47 -0.73
C GLU A 123 19.60 3.41 -1.94
N LEU A 124 18.50 3.47 -2.69
CA LEU A 124 18.31 4.36 -3.85
C LEU A 124 17.69 5.72 -3.47
N ASP A 125 17.55 6.05 -2.17
CA ASP A 125 16.87 7.25 -1.65
C ASP A 125 15.42 7.41 -2.13
N ILE A 126 14.73 6.28 -2.34
CA ILE A 126 13.31 6.24 -2.69
C ILE A 126 12.47 6.25 -1.41
N LEU A 127 11.49 7.14 -1.31
CA LEU A 127 10.53 7.15 -0.21
C LEU A 127 9.73 5.84 -0.23
N THR A 128 9.95 4.99 0.76
CA THR A 128 9.47 3.61 0.74
C THR A 128 8.37 3.40 1.78
N VAL A 129 7.18 3.05 1.31
CA VAL A 129 5.99 2.85 2.15
C VAL A 129 5.52 1.41 2.05
N GLY A 130 5.49 0.69 3.18
CA GLY A 130 4.98 -0.68 3.24
C GLY A 130 3.47 -0.72 3.52
N ILE A 131 2.66 -1.31 2.64
CA ILE A 131 1.23 -1.51 2.87
C ILE A 131 0.95 -3.01 2.93
N ILE A 132 0.87 -3.55 4.15
CA ILE A 132 0.94 -4.99 4.39
C ILE A 132 -0.30 -5.52 5.10
N THR A 133 -0.64 -6.78 4.86
CA THR A 133 -1.71 -7.49 5.59
C THR A 133 -1.13 -8.54 6.52
N THR A 134 -1.73 -8.68 7.71
CA THR A 134 -1.46 -9.82 8.61
C THR A 134 -2.46 -10.95 8.34
N PRO A 135 -2.08 -12.22 8.50
CA PRO A 135 -2.96 -13.35 8.20
C PRO A 135 -4.16 -13.39 9.14
N PHE A 136 -5.23 -14.08 8.72
CA PHE A 136 -6.36 -14.39 9.61
C PHE A 136 -5.93 -15.39 10.68
N SER A 137 -6.53 -15.32 11.87
CA SER A 137 -6.26 -16.25 12.97
C SER A 137 -6.48 -17.73 12.59
N PHE A 138 -7.40 -18.02 11.66
CA PHE A 138 -7.68 -19.38 11.20
C PHE A 138 -6.57 -19.96 10.30
N GLU A 139 -5.68 -19.13 9.75
CA GLU A 139 -4.58 -19.58 8.89
C GLU A 139 -3.44 -20.24 9.68
N GLY A 140 -3.51 -20.17 11.02
CA GLY A 140 -2.65 -20.91 11.93
C GLY A 140 -1.51 -20.10 12.53
N LYS A 141 -1.02 -20.58 13.69
CA LYS A 141 0.00 -19.89 14.50
C LYS A 141 1.32 -19.68 13.76
N ARG A 142 1.72 -20.64 12.91
CA ARG A 142 2.97 -20.56 12.13
C ARG A 142 2.98 -19.34 11.19
N ARG A 143 1.89 -19.12 10.45
CA ARG A 143 1.78 -17.94 9.55
C ARG A 143 1.80 -16.64 10.34
N LYS A 144 1.13 -16.60 11.50
CA LYS A 144 1.14 -15.43 12.37
C LYS A 144 2.55 -15.07 12.86
N MET A 145 3.30 -16.06 13.35
CA MET A 145 4.69 -15.86 13.80
C MET A 145 5.60 -15.39 12.65
N GLN A 146 5.50 -16.03 11.48
CA GLN A 146 6.23 -15.59 10.29
C GLN A 146 5.86 -14.16 9.88
N ALA A 147 4.59 -13.77 10.02
CA ALA A 147 4.14 -12.43 9.70
C ALA A 147 4.73 -11.38 10.66
N GLU A 148 4.77 -11.67 11.95
CA GLU A 148 5.38 -10.82 12.97
C GLU A 148 6.88 -10.63 12.70
N GLU A 149 7.61 -11.71 12.44
CA GLU A 149 9.05 -11.67 12.10
C GLU A 149 9.33 -10.89 10.82
N GLY A 150 8.59 -11.16 9.74
CA GLY A 150 8.76 -10.46 8.47
C GLY A 150 8.41 -8.97 8.55
N MET A 151 7.41 -8.63 9.37
CA MET A 151 7.05 -7.24 9.65
C MET A 151 8.19 -6.54 10.41
N GLU A 152 8.73 -7.13 11.47
CA GLU A 152 9.87 -6.55 12.21
C GLU A 152 11.10 -6.32 11.32
N GLU A 153 11.36 -7.22 10.37
CA GLU A 153 12.44 -7.03 9.41
C GLU A 153 12.12 -5.91 8.39
N LEU A 154 10.88 -5.86 7.87
CA LEU A 154 10.46 -4.82 6.93
C LEU A 154 10.56 -3.42 7.53
N LYS A 155 10.15 -3.25 8.80
CA LYS A 155 10.17 -1.96 9.52
C LYS A 155 11.53 -1.26 9.51
N LYS A 156 12.63 -2.02 9.43
CA LYS A 156 13.99 -1.48 9.41
C LYS A 156 14.30 -0.70 8.12
N TYR A 157 13.63 -1.05 7.02
CA TYR A 157 13.96 -0.57 5.68
C TYR A 157 12.89 0.30 5.03
N VAL A 158 11.70 0.43 5.62
CA VAL A 158 10.65 1.34 5.16
C VAL A 158 10.72 2.67 5.93
N ASP A 159 10.25 3.74 5.29
CA ASP A 159 10.06 5.04 5.95
C ASP A 159 8.77 5.06 6.77
N SER A 160 7.72 4.46 6.22
CA SER A 160 6.41 4.35 6.83
C SER A 160 5.76 3.01 6.48
N TYR A 161 4.86 2.51 7.34
CA TYR A 161 4.12 1.29 7.04
C TYR A 161 2.69 1.31 7.59
N LEU A 162 1.75 0.83 6.78
CA LEU A 162 0.36 0.59 7.12
C LEU A 162 0.14 -0.92 7.30
N VAL A 163 -0.38 -1.31 8.46
CA VAL A 163 -0.70 -2.71 8.78
C VAL A 163 -2.21 -2.91 8.77
N ILE A 164 -2.68 -3.77 7.88
CA ILE A 164 -4.10 -4.14 7.79
C ILE A 164 -4.27 -5.52 8.42
N SER A 165 -5.03 -5.57 9.52
CA SER A 165 -5.33 -6.82 10.20
C SER A 165 -6.53 -7.51 9.57
N ASN A 166 -6.30 -8.67 8.94
CA ASN A 166 -7.38 -9.49 8.39
C ASN A 166 -8.38 -9.95 9.46
N ASP A 167 -7.94 -10.15 10.71
CA ASP A 167 -8.84 -10.45 11.82
C ASP A 167 -9.78 -9.28 12.16
N ARG A 168 -9.29 -8.03 12.06
CA ARG A 168 -10.18 -6.85 12.20
C ARG A 168 -11.20 -6.81 11.07
N LEU A 169 -10.80 -7.11 9.83
CA LEU A 169 -11.74 -7.20 8.69
C LEU A 169 -12.88 -8.17 8.98
N ARG A 170 -12.56 -9.34 9.55
CA ARG A 170 -13.57 -10.32 9.95
C ARG A 170 -14.51 -9.80 11.04
N GLN A 171 -14.03 -9.03 12.01
CA GLN A 171 -14.88 -8.46 13.06
C GLN A 171 -15.89 -7.45 12.50
N ILE A 172 -15.49 -6.69 11.48
CA ILE A 172 -16.30 -5.62 10.87
C ILE A 172 -17.36 -6.20 9.94
N PHE A 173 -16.94 -7.05 9.02
CA PHE A 173 -17.80 -7.55 7.95
C PHE A 173 -18.50 -8.87 8.31
N GLY A 174 -18.19 -9.43 9.48
CA GLY A 174 -18.78 -10.67 9.97
C GLY A 174 -18.35 -11.89 9.17
N ASN A 175 -19.27 -12.83 9.00
CA ASN A 175 -18.99 -14.12 8.36
C ASN A 175 -19.05 -14.02 6.82
N LEU A 176 -18.00 -13.46 6.23
CA LEU A 176 -17.81 -13.43 4.78
C LEU A 176 -17.33 -14.79 4.25
N THR A 177 -17.61 -15.07 2.97
CA THR A 177 -16.91 -16.14 2.26
C THR A 177 -15.42 -15.81 2.16
N LEU A 178 -14.57 -16.85 2.07
CA LEU A 178 -13.11 -16.66 2.03
C LEU A 178 -12.67 -15.71 0.89
N GLY A 179 -13.23 -15.88 -0.30
CA GLY A 179 -12.94 -15.00 -1.45
C GLY A 179 -13.39 -13.56 -1.22
N SER A 180 -14.57 -13.35 -0.64
CA SER A 180 -15.05 -12.02 -0.29
C SER A 180 -14.18 -11.36 0.79
N ALA A 181 -13.67 -12.12 1.77
CA ALA A 181 -12.81 -11.59 2.82
C ALA A 181 -11.47 -11.07 2.27
N PHE A 182 -10.82 -11.84 1.38
CA PHE A 182 -9.61 -11.38 0.69
C PHE A 182 -9.87 -10.19 -0.23
N ALA A 183 -10.99 -10.18 -0.96
CA ALA A 183 -11.37 -9.04 -1.78
C ALA A 183 -11.56 -7.75 -0.95
N GLN A 184 -12.07 -7.85 0.29
CA GLN A 184 -12.13 -6.69 1.18
C GLN A 184 -10.75 -6.22 1.64
N ALA A 185 -9.82 -7.13 1.92
CA ALA A 185 -8.44 -6.77 2.22
C ALA A 185 -7.79 -6.04 1.02
N ASP A 186 -7.98 -6.55 -0.19
CA ASP A 186 -7.49 -5.95 -1.43
C ASP A 186 -8.11 -4.56 -1.67
N ASN A 187 -9.41 -4.37 -1.38
CA ASN A 187 -10.08 -3.07 -1.46
C ASN A 187 -9.45 -2.04 -0.51
N ILE A 188 -9.09 -2.46 0.70
CA ILE A 188 -8.50 -1.56 1.70
C ILE A 188 -7.06 -1.21 1.31
N LEU A 189 -6.28 -2.19 0.87
CA LEU A 189 -4.95 -1.96 0.30
C LEU A 189 -5.01 -0.97 -0.87
N THR A 190 -5.99 -1.17 -1.76
CA THR A 190 -6.25 -0.29 -2.91
C THR A 190 -6.58 1.12 -2.46
N THR A 191 -7.50 1.27 -1.51
CA THR A 191 -7.88 2.58 -0.96
C THR A 191 -6.68 3.31 -0.37
N ALA A 192 -5.81 2.60 0.36
CA ALA A 192 -4.58 3.18 0.93
C ALA A 192 -3.59 3.65 -0.13
N ALA A 193 -3.24 2.78 -1.07
CA ALA A 193 -2.32 3.14 -2.15
C ALA A 193 -2.88 4.28 -3.01
N LYS A 194 -4.16 4.19 -3.37
CA LYS A 194 -4.88 5.20 -4.14
C LYS A 194 -4.90 6.55 -3.42
N GLY A 195 -5.29 6.57 -2.15
CA GLY A 195 -5.44 7.78 -1.36
C GLY A 195 -4.15 8.59 -1.30
N ILE A 196 -3.00 7.92 -1.09
CA ILE A 196 -1.69 8.58 -1.02
C ILE A 196 -1.17 8.95 -2.42
N ALA A 197 -1.33 8.07 -3.41
CA ALA A 197 -0.87 8.34 -4.77
C ALA A 197 -1.63 9.51 -5.42
N GLU A 198 -2.95 9.58 -5.22
CA GLU A 198 -3.80 10.62 -5.81
C GLU A 198 -3.56 12.00 -5.20
N ILE A 199 -3.18 12.11 -3.93
CA ILE A 199 -2.75 13.38 -3.33
C ILE A 199 -1.60 14.02 -4.13
N ILE A 200 -0.70 13.19 -4.67
CA ILE A 200 0.50 13.64 -5.39
C ILE A 200 0.23 13.78 -6.90
N THR A 201 -0.56 12.88 -7.47
CA THR A 201 -0.67 12.70 -8.93
C THR A 201 -1.87 13.42 -9.53
N LEU A 202 -2.93 13.64 -8.77
CA LEU A 202 -4.11 14.34 -9.27
C LEU A 202 -4.04 15.84 -8.92
N PRO A 203 -4.18 16.73 -9.92
CA PRO A 203 -4.27 18.16 -9.64
C PRO A 203 -5.58 18.49 -8.94
N GLY A 204 -5.50 18.92 -7.69
CA GLY A 204 -6.56 19.59 -6.94
C GLY A 204 -6.37 21.11 -6.88
N TYR A 205 -7.34 21.80 -6.27
CA TYR A 205 -7.26 23.25 -6.02
C TYR A 205 -6.20 23.61 -4.98
N ILE A 206 -6.00 22.72 -4.01
CA ILE A 206 -4.90 22.77 -3.03
C ILE A 206 -4.04 21.55 -3.33
N ASN A 207 -2.99 21.76 -4.12
CA ASN A 207 -2.03 20.70 -4.43
C ASN A 207 -1.03 20.57 -3.29
N VAL A 208 -0.88 19.36 -2.79
CA VAL A 208 0.23 18.99 -1.90
C VAL A 208 1.39 18.56 -2.78
N ASP A 209 2.58 19.12 -2.57
CA ASP A 209 3.73 18.73 -3.37
C ASP A 209 4.38 17.44 -2.84
N PHE A 210 5.21 16.79 -3.66
CA PHE A 210 5.88 15.56 -3.25
C PHE A 210 6.83 15.76 -2.04
N LYS A 211 7.40 16.96 -1.87
CA LYS A 211 8.31 17.24 -0.74
C LYS A 211 7.53 17.33 0.57
N ASP A 212 6.31 17.86 0.55
CA ASP A 212 5.42 17.90 1.71
C ASP A 212 5.06 16.46 2.13
N VAL A 213 4.64 15.62 1.18
CA VAL A 213 4.35 14.19 1.46
C VAL A 213 5.61 13.48 1.97
N ARG A 214 6.78 13.73 1.35
CA ARG A 214 8.04 13.15 1.80
C ARG A 214 8.38 13.59 3.23
N THR A 215 8.13 14.85 3.60
CA THR A 215 8.41 15.35 4.95
C THR A 215 7.54 14.67 5.99
N VAL A 216 6.26 14.44 5.68
CA VAL A 216 5.30 13.77 6.57
C VAL A 216 5.58 12.27 6.70
N MET A 217 5.94 11.60 5.60
CA MET A 217 6.06 10.14 5.58
C MET A 217 7.47 9.62 5.86
N LYS A 218 8.51 10.43 5.69
CA LYS A 218 9.90 9.99 5.90
C LYS A 218 10.12 9.67 7.38
N GLU A 219 10.54 8.44 7.65
CA GLU A 219 10.81 7.92 9.00
C GLU A 219 9.64 8.10 9.99
N SER A 220 8.39 8.11 9.50
CA SER A 220 7.19 8.27 10.35
C SER A 220 6.81 6.98 11.09
N GLY A 221 7.28 5.82 10.63
CA GLY A 221 6.98 4.54 11.25
C GLY A 221 5.55 4.07 10.98
N VAL A 222 4.79 3.77 12.03
CA VAL A 222 3.42 3.26 11.88
C VAL A 222 2.52 4.36 11.30
N ALA A 223 1.89 4.07 10.17
CA ALA A 223 0.81 4.87 9.61
C ALA A 223 -0.53 4.17 9.84
N ILE A 224 -1.58 4.98 9.90
CA ILE A 224 -2.95 4.52 10.09
C ILE A 224 -3.82 5.27 9.08
N MET A 225 -4.88 4.62 8.62
CA MET A 225 -5.75 5.19 7.60
C MET A 225 -7.20 5.04 8.00
N GLY A 226 -7.94 6.14 7.91
CA GLY A 226 -9.40 6.15 7.88
C GLY A 226 -9.90 6.58 6.51
N SER A 227 -11.06 6.08 6.11
CA SER A 227 -11.74 6.53 4.90
C SER A 227 -13.25 6.37 5.08
N SER A 228 -13.99 7.35 4.57
CA SER A 228 -15.45 7.35 4.57
C SER A 228 -15.97 8.14 3.38
N LYS A 229 -17.23 7.89 3.01
CA LYS A 229 -17.94 8.61 1.98
C LYS A 229 -19.33 8.96 2.51
N ALA A 230 -19.72 10.22 2.36
CA ALA A 230 -21.03 10.70 2.78
C ALA A 230 -21.64 11.61 1.70
N GLU A 231 -22.97 11.71 1.73
CA GLU A 231 -23.77 12.55 0.83
C GLU A 231 -24.92 13.23 1.58
N GLY A 232 -25.56 14.21 0.93
CA GLY A 232 -26.67 14.97 1.50
C GLY A 232 -26.24 16.08 2.45
N GLU A 233 -27.15 16.49 3.33
CA GLU A 233 -26.88 17.52 4.34
C GLU A 233 -25.85 17.04 5.37
N ASN A 234 -24.98 17.96 5.80
CA ASN A 234 -23.86 17.71 6.69
C ASN A 234 -22.91 16.60 6.19
N ARG A 235 -22.76 16.44 4.87
CA ARG A 235 -21.87 15.41 4.29
C ARG A 235 -20.42 15.54 4.78
N ALA A 236 -19.91 16.75 4.99
CA ALA A 236 -18.55 16.97 5.48
C ALA A 236 -18.33 16.39 6.88
N LEU A 237 -19.21 16.73 7.84
CA LEU A 237 -19.15 16.20 9.20
C LEU A 237 -19.31 14.67 9.23
N LYS A 238 -20.31 14.14 8.51
CA LYS A 238 -20.54 12.69 8.41
C LYS A 238 -19.34 11.95 7.79
N ALA A 239 -18.67 12.57 6.83
CA ALA A 239 -17.49 11.98 6.19
C ALA A 239 -16.32 11.92 7.18
N VAL A 240 -16.02 13.00 7.91
CA VAL A 240 -14.90 13.01 8.86
C VAL A 240 -15.16 12.11 10.08
N GLU A 241 -16.37 12.14 10.64
CA GLU A 241 -16.78 11.25 11.73
C GLU A 241 -16.68 9.77 11.30
N GLY A 242 -17.18 9.45 10.11
CA GLY A 242 -17.09 8.09 9.58
C GLY A 242 -15.65 7.67 9.26
N ALA A 243 -14.80 8.62 8.85
CA ALA A 243 -13.40 8.33 8.56
C ALA A 243 -12.64 8.02 9.86
N LEU A 244 -12.90 8.76 10.95
CA LEU A 244 -12.28 8.55 12.27
C LEU A 244 -12.84 7.33 13.00
N ALA A 245 -14.13 7.05 12.83
CA ALA A 245 -14.76 5.81 13.28
C ALA A 245 -14.37 4.59 12.42
N SER A 246 -13.55 4.78 11.38
CA SER A 246 -13.15 3.70 10.49
C SER A 246 -12.47 2.60 11.30
N PRO A 247 -12.87 1.34 11.13
CA PRO A 247 -12.27 0.23 11.84
C PRO A 247 -10.76 0.05 11.61
N LEU A 248 -10.24 0.66 10.55
CA LEU A 248 -8.82 0.69 10.24
C LEU A 248 -8.02 1.58 11.20
N LEU A 249 -8.68 2.50 11.92
CA LEU A 249 -8.11 3.32 12.99
C LEU A 249 -8.28 2.72 14.39
N LYS A 250 -9.19 1.75 14.58
CA LYS A 250 -9.89 1.49 15.86
C LYS A 250 -9.08 1.00 17.08
N ASP A 251 -7.75 0.88 17.00
CA ASP A 251 -6.91 0.56 18.16
C ASP A 251 -5.87 1.65 18.48
N ASN A 252 -5.88 2.74 17.72
CA ASN A 252 -4.96 3.87 17.86
C ASN A 252 -5.79 5.14 17.68
N GLU A 253 -5.96 5.89 18.76
CA GLU A 253 -6.55 7.22 18.70
C GLU A 253 -5.70 8.11 17.78
N ILE A 254 -6.34 9.00 17.02
CA ILE A 254 -5.63 10.02 16.23
C ILE A 254 -4.88 10.99 17.16
N GLU A 255 -5.23 11.00 18.44
CA GLU A 255 -4.54 11.74 19.50
C GLU A 255 -3.04 11.43 19.51
N GLY A 256 -2.22 12.47 19.40
CA GLY A 256 -0.76 12.35 19.37
C GLY A 256 -0.18 12.02 17.99
N ALA A 257 -0.99 11.96 16.94
CA ALA A 257 -0.50 11.91 15.56
C ALA A 257 0.37 13.14 15.25
N ARG A 258 1.65 12.91 14.95
CA ARG A 258 2.61 13.99 14.64
C ARG A 258 2.35 14.65 13.29
N TYR A 259 1.81 13.87 12.35
CA TYR A 259 1.54 14.31 10.99
C TYR A 259 0.24 13.69 10.49
N ILE A 260 -0.52 14.46 9.72
CA ILE A 260 -1.81 14.05 9.16
C ILE A 260 -1.79 14.35 7.67
N LEU A 261 -2.05 13.32 6.85
CA LEU A 261 -2.33 13.49 5.43
C LEU A 261 -3.83 13.40 5.20
N LEU A 262 -4.41 14.48 4.67
CA LEU A 262 -5.83 14.59 4.40
C LEU A 262 -6.08 14.61 2.89
N ASN A 263 -6.87 13.65 2.41
CA ASN A 263 -7.37 13.65 1.03
C ASN A 263 -8.88 13.92 1.05
N ILE A 264 -9.29 15.05 0.49
CA ILE A 264 -10.70 15.40 0.30
C ILE A 264 -11.02 15.29 -1.18
N SER A 265 -11.90 14.36 -1.51
CA SER A 265 -12.41 14.16 -2.87
C SER A 265 -13.91 14.48 -2.92
N SER A 266 -14.34 15.22 -3.94
CA SER A 266 -15.75 15.54 -4.18
C SER A 266 -16.22 14.95 -5.52
N GLY A 267 -17.51 14.65 -5.62
CA GLY A 267 -18.13 14.13 -6.84
C GLY A 267 -18.60 15.26 -7.77
N ASP A 268 -19.80 15.15 -8.31
CA ASP A 268 -20.37 16.16 -9.22
C ASP A 268 -20.56 17.54 -8.56
N LYS A 269 -20.78 17.54 -7.24
CA LYS A 269 -20.87 18.76 -6.42
C LYS A 269 -19.58 18.94 -5.66
N GLU A 270 -18.85 19.98 -6.06
CA GLU A 270 -17.63 20.45 -5.42
C GLU A 270 -17.81 20.68 -3.92
N VAL A 271 -16.73 20.49 -3.17
CA VAL A 271 -16.67 20.78 -1.74
C VAL A 271 -16.65 22.29 -1.49
N THR A 272 -17.37 22.78 -0.49
CA THR A 272 -17.34 24.21 -0.14
C THR A 272 -16.21 24.51 0.85
N MET A 273 -15.82 25.79 0.96
CA MET A 273 -14.85 26.24 1.97
C MET A 273 -15.31 25.87 3.39
N ASP A 274 -16.60 26.06 3.70
CA ASP A 274 -17.16 25.72 5.01
C ASP A 274 -17.07 24.22 5.30
N GLU A 275 -17.29 23.37 4.28
CA GLU A 275 -17.15 21.92 4.41
C GLU A 275 -15.70 21.51 4.66
N VAL A 276 -14.72 22.15 4.01
CA VAL A 276 -13.30 21.92 4.27
C VAL A 276 -12.95 22.33 5.71
N SER A 277 -13.37 23.52 6.15
CA SER A 277 -13.12 24.00 7.52
C SER A 277 -13.69 23.05 8.57
N VAL A 278 -14.93 22.57 8.39
CA VAL A 278 -15.53 21.58 9.30
C VAL A 278 -14.69 20.31 9.41
N ILE A 279 -14.14 19.81 8.29
CA ILE A 279 -13.29 18.63 8.30
C ILE A 279 -11.96 18.92 9.01
N THR A 280 -11.31 20.05 8.71
CA THR A 280 -10.01 20.37 9.31
C THR A 280 -10.10 20.66 10.80
N ASP A 281 -11.13 21.39 11.23
CA ASP A 281 -11.32 21.75 12.63
C ASP A 281 -11.60 20.50 13.47
N TYR A 282 -12.46 19.61 12.99
CA TYR A 282 -12.77 18.35 13.66
C TYR A 282 -11.51 17.46 13.81
N ILE A 283 -10.69 17.36 12.77
CA ILE A 283 -9.45 16.58 12.82
C ILE A 283 -8.45 17.18 13.80
N GLN A 284 -8.31 18.51 13.83
CA GLN A 284 -7.39 19.18 14.75
C GLN A 284 -7.80 19.00 16.22
N GLU A 285 -9.10 19.07 16.50
CA GLU A 285 -9.67 18.83 17.82
C GLU A 285 -9.38 17.39 18.28
N GLU A 286 -9.71 16.40 17.46
CA GLU A 286 -9.50 14.98 17.80
C GLU A 286 -8.02 14.58 17.86
N ALA A 287 -7.15 15.23 17.08
CA ALA A 287 -5.70 14.99 17.12
C ALA A 287 -5.02 15.59 18.36
N GLY A 288 -5.73 16.43 19.14
CA GLY A 288 -5.17 17.14 20.29
C GLY A 288 -4.21 18.26 19.90
N LEU A 289 -4.43 18.88 18.74
CA LEU A 289 -3.61 19.99 18.21
C LEU A 289 -4.15 21.38 18.60
N ALA A 290 -5.21 21.43 19.41
CA ALA A 290 -5.87 22.65 19.91
C ALA A 290 -5.41 23.04 21.32
#